data_AF-I0WYW7-F1
#
_entry.id   AF-I0WYW7-F1
#
_cell.length_a   1.000
_cell.length_b   1.000
_cell.length_c   1.000
_cell.angle_alpha   90.00
_cell.angle_beta   90.00
_cell.angle_gamma   90.00
#
_symmetry.space_group_name_H-M   'P 1'
#
loop_
_entity.id
_entity.type
_entity.pdbx_description
1 polymer ?
#
loop_
_entity_poly.entity_id
_entity_poly.type
_entity_poly.pdbx_seq_one_letter_code
_entity_poly.pdbx_strand_id
1 'polypeptide(L)' 'MAADAAEGLYRLVDAAYEKRALALSSNLHPSGFDELMPKTLATATVDRLMHHAHLCQTSGDSIRMSQALAGTGTTPLI' A
#
# COMPACT_ATOMS: atom_id res chain seq x y z
N MET A 1 -8.72 12.69 11.61
CA MET A 1 -8.72 12.31 10.18
C MET A 1 -7.56 11.38 9.82
N ALA A 2 -6.28 11.75 9.93
CA ALA A 2 -5.17 10.82 9.60
C ALA A 2 -5.05 9.63 10.57
N ALA A 3 -5.24 9.88 11.88
CA ALA A 3 -5.20 8.82 12.90
C ALA A 3 -6.32 7.78 12.72
N ASP A 4 -7.54 8.23 12.44
CA ASP A 4 -8.71 7.35 12.25
C ASP A 4 -8.54 6.44 11.02
N ALA A 5 -7.92 6.95 9.97
CA ALA A 5 -7.62 6.18 8.75
C ALA A 5 -6.57 5.10 9.01
N ALA A 6 -5.51 5.43 9.75
CA ALA A 6 -4.49 4.47 10.13
C ALA A 6 -5.06 3.35 11.02
N GLU A 7 -5.89 3.71 12.00
CA GLU A 7 -6.58 2.74 12.86
C GLU A 7 -7.55 1.87 12.05
N GLY A 8 -8.27 2.45 11.10
CA GLY A 8 -9.13 1.73 10.17
C GLY A 8 -8.37 0.65 9.37
N LEU A 9 -7.19 1.01 8.83
CA LEU A 9 -6.33 0.06 8.12
C LEU A 9 -5.86 -1.07 9.04
N TYR A 10 -5.36 -0.74 10.24
CA TYR A 10 -4.93 -1.74 11.21
C TYR A 10 -6.06 -2.72 11.56
N ARG A 11 -7.27 -2.21 11.84
CA ARG A 11 -8.43 -3.04 12.17
C ARG A 11 -8.84 -3.97 11.03
N LEU A 12 -8.73 -3.51 9.78
CA LEU A 12 -8.98 -4.35 8.60
C LEU A 12 -7.94 -5.47 8.49
N VAL A 13 -6.66 -5.14 8.69
CA VAL A 13 -5.55 -6.11 8.68
C VAL A 13 -5.72 -7.14 9.80
N ASP A 14 -5.99 -6.70 11.03
CA ASP A 14 -6.20 -7.56 12.19
C ASP A 14 -7.42 -8.49 12.00
N ALA A 15 -8.52 -7.98 11.42
CA ALA A 15 -9.68 -8.81 11.14
C ALA A 15 -9.42 -9.91 10.09
N ALA A 16 -8.52 -9.67 9.14
CA ALA A 16 -8.15 -10.62 8.08
C ALA A 16 -7.01 -11.56 8.48
N TYR A 17 -6.20 -11.17 9.47
CA TYR A 17 -5.04 -11.90 9.94
C TYR A 17 -5.38 -13.37 10.24
N GLU A 18 -4.61 -14.29 9.65
CA GLU A 18 -4.78 -15.76 9.70
C GLU A 18 -6.15 -16.30 9.22
N LYS A 19 -6.99 -15.46 8.62
CA LYS A 19 -8.37 -15.83 8.21
C LYS A 19 -8.63 -15.65 6.72
N ARG A 20 -8.05 -14.62 6.10
CA ARG A 20 -8.25 -14.30 4.68
C ARG A 20 -7.04 -13.60 4.08
N ALA A 21 -6.73 -13.91 2.82
CA ALA A 21 -5.72 -13.18 2.07
C ALA A 21 -6.13 -11.71 1.82
N LEU A 22 -5.14 -10.82 1.85
CA LEU A 22 -5.27 -9.42 1.46
C LEU A 22 -4.27 -9.11 0.34
N ALA A 23 -4.75 -8.47 -0.72
CA ALA A 23 -3.89 -7.89 -1.75
C ALA A 23 -3.70 -6.39 -1.47
N LEU A 24 -2.45 -5.96 -1.30
CA LEU A 24 -2.09 -4.58 -1.00
C LEU A 24 -1.06 -4.11 -2.03
N SER A 25 -1.33 -2.99 -2.69
CA SER A 25 -0.34 -2.27 -3.48
C SER A 25 0.07 -1.00 -2.73
N SER A 26 1.38 -0.78 -2.60
CA SER A 26 1.94 0.40 -1.95
C SER A 26 3.16 0.86 -2.73
N ASN A 27 3.34 2.18 -2.85
CA ASN A 27 4.58 2.77 -3.33
C ASN A 27 5.65 2.89 -2.23
N LEU A 28 5.29 2.62 -0.97
CA LEU A 28 6.20 2.50 0.16
C LEU A 28 6.44 1.03 0.51
N HIS A 29 7.70 0.68 0.80
CA HIS A 29 8.04 -0.61 1.38
C HIS A 29 7.40 -0.73 2.79
N PRO A 30 6.98 -1.92 3.25
CA PRO A 30 6.36 -2.10 4.57
C PRO A 30 7.19 -1.51 5.74
N SER A 31 8.51 -1.49 5.62
CA SER A 31 9.40 -0.87 6.62
C SER A 31 9.25 0.65 6.76
N GLY A 32 8.63 1.34 5.80
CA GLY A 32 8.36 2.78 5.84
C GLY A 32 6.91 3.12 6.21
N PHE A 33 6.12 2.16 6.71
CA PHE A 33 4.73 2.42 7.08
C PHE A 33 4.61 3.38 8.28
N ASP A 34 5.66 3.57 9.07
CA ASP A 34 5.68 4.55 10.16
C ASP A 34 5.71 6.01 9.67
N GLU A 35 5.92 6.25 8.37
CA GLU A 35 5.68 7.55 7.73
C GLU A 35 4.18 7.83 7.55
N LEU A 36 3.35 6.79 7.47
CA LEU A 36 1.90 6.89 7.24
C LEU A 36 1.07 6.79 8.51
N MET A 37 1.60 6.18 9.56
CA MET A 37 0.88 5.93 10.81
C MET A 37 1.79 5.99 12.04
N PRO A 38 1.23 6.20 13.26
CA PRO A 38 2.03 6.17 14.48
C PRO A 38 2.84 4.87 14.61
N LYS A 39 4.09 4.98 15.06
CA LYS A 39 5.07 3.86 15.09
C LYS A 39 4.53 2.57 15.69
N THR A 40 3.78 2.66 16.80
CA THR A 40 3.21 1.49 17.48
C THR A 40 2.22 0.74 16.59
N LEU A 41 1.38 1.48 15.87
CA LEU A 41 0.38 0.93 14.97
C LEU A 41 1.01 0.42 13.67
N ALA A 42 2.04 1.10 13.17
CA ALA A 42 2.84 0.67 12.02
C ALA A 42 3.44 -0.70 12.27
N THR A 43 4.17 -0.85 13.38
CA THR A 43 4.80 -2.11 13.75
C THR A 43 3.77 -3.24 13.87
N ALA A 44 2.65 -3.01 14.56
CA ALA A 44 1.60 -4.02 14.72
C ALA A 44 0.91 -4.40 13.40
N THR A 45 0.77 -3.45 12.47
CA THR A 45 0.20 -3.68 11.13
C THR A 45 1.17 -4.47 10.25
N VAL A 46 2.44 -4.06 10.21
CA VAL A 46 3.48 -4.71 9.40
C VAL A 46 3.73 -6.13 9.88
N ASP A 47 3.77 -6.35 11.19
CA ASP A 47 3.91 -7.69 11.79
C ASP A 47 2.85 -8.65 11.25
N ARG A 48 1.57 -8.28 11.35
CA ARG A 48 0.45 -9.09 10.86
C ARG A 48 0.46 -9.30 9.35
N LEU A 49 0.77 -8.25 8.58
CA LEU A 49 0.85 -8.36 7.12
C LEU A 49 1.95 -9.32 6.70
N MET A 50 3.15 -9.15 7.28
CA MET A 50 4.36 -9.83 6.82
C MET A 50 4.48 -11.27 7.32
N HIS A 51 3.76 -11.66 8.38
CA HIS A 51 3.85 -13.01 8.95
C HIS A 51 3.55 -14.12 7.92
N HIS A 52 2.65 -13.89 6.98
CA HIS A 52 2.33 -14.82 5.88
C HIS A 52 2.35 -14.14 4.50
N ALA A 53 3.18 -13.10 4.30
CA ALA A 53 3.20 -12.34 3.06
C ALA A 53 4.06 -12.96 1.95
N HIS A 54 3.64 -12.70 0.71
CA HIS A 54 4.52 -12.67 -0.45
C HIS A 54 4.76 -11.21 -0.85
N LEU A 55 5.98 -10.71 -0.64
CA LEU A 55 6.33 -9.34 -1.01
C LEU A 55 6.86 -9.29 -2.44
N CYS A 56 6.06 -8.73 -3.35
CA CYS A 56 6.45 -8.47 -4.73
C CYS A 56 6.89 -7.03 -4.89
N GLN A 57 8.20 -6.80 -5.01
CA GLN A 57 8.73 -5.47 -5.31
C GLN A 57 8.75 -5.24 -6.82
N THR A 58 8.03 -4.21 -7.27
CA THR A 58 8.01 -3.79 -8.67
C THR A 58 8.87 -2.55 -8.87
N SER A 59 9.60 -2.50 -9.98
CA SER A 59 10.40 -1.35 -10.40
C SER A 59 10.19 -1.08 -11.88
N GLY A 60 10.67 0.07 -12.35
CA GLY A 60 10.54 0.50 -13.74
C GLY A 60 9.82 1.84 -13.88
N ASP A 61 9.72 2.30 -15.11
CA ASP A 61 9.13 3.58 -15.44
C ASP A 61 7.60 3.57 -15.37
N SER A 62 7.01 4.75 -15.17
CA SER A 62 5.56 4.92 -15.18
C SER A 62 4.99 4.61 -16.57
N ILE A 63 4.24 3.51 -16.68
CA ILE A 63 3.52 3.15 -17.91
C ILE A 63 2.63 4.30 -18.37
N ARG A 64 1.95 4.99 -17.43
CA ARG A 64 1.11 6.16 -17.73
C ARG A 64 1.91 7.28 -18.39
N MET A 65 3.13 7.53 -17.93
CA MET A 65 4.00 8.55 -18.50
C MET A 65 4.48 8.17 -19.90
N SER A 66 4.94 6.92 -20.08
CA SER A 66 5.36 6.42 -21.40
C SER A 66 4.23 6.50 -22.43
N GLN A 67 3.01 6.14 -22.03
CA GLN A 67 1.81 6.25 -22.89
C GLN A 67 1.50 7.70 -23.25
N ALA A 68 1.52 8.60 -22.27
CA ALA A 68 1.30 10.02 -22.47
C ALA A 68 2.32 10.65 -23.44
N LEU A 69 3.61 10.32 -23.29
CA LEU A 69 4.66 10.77 -24.21
C LEU A 69 4.51 10.19 -25.62
N ALA A 70 3.97 8.96 -25.74
CA ALA A 70 3.66 8.33 -27.01
C ALA A 70 2.35 8.82 -27.65
N GLY A 71 1.62 9.74 -27.00
CA GLY A 71 0.32 10.25 -27.49
C GLY A 71 -0.80 9.21 -27.45
N THR A 72 -0.67 8.17 -26.61
CA THR A 72 -1.66 7.09 -26.45
C THR A 72 -2.23 7.11 -25.04
N GLY A 73 -3.54 6.84 -24.87
CA GLY A 73 -4.13 6.61 -23.55
C GLY A 73 -4.30 7.83 -22.64
N THR A 74 -4.16 9.06 -23.15
CA THR A 74 -4.47 10.28 -22.39
C THR A 74 -5.80 10.88 -22.85
N THR A 75 -6.72 11.11 -21.90
CA THR A 75 -7.85 12.00 -22.10
C THR A 75 -7.39 13.41 -21.73
N PRO A 76 -7.49 14.41 -22.62
CA PRO A 76 -7.11 15.77 -22.27
C PRO A 76 -7.95 16.26 -21.09
N LEU A 77 -7.31 16.93 -20.13
CA LEU A 77 -8.01 17.69 -19.10
C LEU A 77 -8.68 18.88 -19.81
N ILE A 78 -10.01 18.82 -19.91
CA ILE A 78 -10.86 19.95 -20.28
C ILE A 78 -10.92 20.99 -19.16
#